data_AF-A0A9W4P1Z0-F1
#
_entry.id   AF-A0A9W4P1Z0-F1
#
_cell.length_a   1.000
_cell.length_b   1.000
_cell.length_c   1.000
_cell.angle_alpha   90.00
_cell.angle_beta   90.00
_cell.angle_gamma   90.00
#
_symmetry.space_group_name_H-M   'P 1'
#
loop_
_entity.id
_entity.type
_entity.pdbx_description
1 polymer ?
#
loop_
_entity_poly.entity_id
_entity_poly.type
_entity_poly.pdbx_seq_one_letter_code
_entity_poly.pdbx_strand_id
1 'polypeptide(L)'
;MGLSTLIEDNLPTFSSDVLRLEINGPHENHLSVINVPRIFKTTTPGLTSKSDIALIRDMVLNYMRNPRSIMLAVVPANMDIATQEIIEIARELDPDGTRTLRILTKPDLVEKGAKDKIIELVEGK
;
A
#
# COMPACT_ATOMS: atom_id res chain seq x y z
N MET A 1 -9.71 -2.67 8.82
CA MET A 1 -8.56 -3.61 8.88
C MET A 1 -9.05 -5.04 9.11
N GLY A 2 -8.22 -6.07 8.87
CA GLY A 2 -8.64 -7.47 8.93
C GLY A 2 -8.97 -7.94 10.35
N LEU A 3 -10.07 -8.68 10.54
CA LEU A 3 -10.58 -9.07 11.86
C LEU A 3 -10.55 -10.58 12.13
N SER A 4 -10.79 -11.41 11.11
CA SER A 4 -10.85 -12.88 11.28
C SER A 4 -9.54 -13.56 10.85
N THR A 5 -9.04 -14.45 11.70
CA THR A 5 -7.90 -15.34 11.42
C THR A 5 -8.30 -16.83 11.42
N LEU A 6 -9.54 -17.16 11.78
CA LEU A 6 -10.05 -18.52 11.93
C LEU A 6 -11.40 -18.68 11.22
N ILE A 7 -11.62 -19.83 10.60
CA ILE A 7 -12.82 -20.17 9.81
C ILE A 7 -14.09 -20.24 10.69
N GLU A 8 -13.94 -20.42 12.01
CA GLU A 8 -15.06 -20.63 12.94
C GLU A 8 -15.66 -19.34 13.52
N ASP A 9 -14.98 -18.20 13.37
CA ASP A 9 -15.51 -16.92 13.81
C ASP A 9 -16.41 -16.34 12.71
N ASN A 10 -17.71 -16.20 12.97
CA ASN A 10 -18.70 -15.51 12.12
C ASN A 10 -18.43 -13.98 11.97
N LEU A 11 -17.19 -13.54 12.15
CA LEU A 11 -16.76 -12.16 12.05
C LEU A 11 -16.42 -11.82 10.60
N PRO A 12 -16.77 -10.60 10.13
CA PRO A 12 -16.37 -10.15 8.80
C PRO A 12 -14.84 -10.10 8.69
N THR A 13 -14.29 -10.56 7.57
CA THR A 13 -12.83 -10.61 7.38
C THR A 13 -12.20 -9.22 7.42
N PHE A 14 -12.92 -8.16 7.02
CA PHE A 14 -12.45 -6.78 7.04
C PHE A 14 -13.51 -5.84 7.61
N SER A 15 -13.07 -4.84 8.39
CA SER A 15 -13.90 -3.70 8.81
C SER A 15 -13.45 -2.39 8.15
N SER A 16 -14.40 -1.50 7.89
CA SER A 16 -14.21 -0.11 7.47
C SER A 16 -13.87 0.85 8.60
N ASP A 17 -13.93 0.39 9.85
CA ASP A 17 -13.60 1.20 11.01
C ASP A 17 -12.11 1.57 11.00
N VAL A 18 -11.84 2.79 11.46
CA VAL A 18 -10.50 3.36 11.51
C VAL A 18 -9.97 3.23 12.93
N LEU A 19 -8.84 2.50 13.08
CA LEU A 19 -8.05 2.56 14.29
C LEU A 19 -7.20 3.83 14.26
N ARG A 20 -7.44 4.74 15.21
CA ARG A 20 -6.70 5.99 15.33
C ARG A 20 -5.75 5.92 16.52
N LEU A 21 -4.47 6.15 16.25
CA LEU A 21 -3.43 6.31 17.27
C LEU A 21 -3.00 7.77 17.26
N GLU A 22 -3.07 8.42 18.42
CA GLU A 22 -2.64 9.81 18.61
C GLU A 22 -1.49 9.85 19.61
N ILE A 23 -0.36 10.40 19.18
CA ILE A 23 0.81 10.65 20.02
C ILE A 23 0.98 12.16 20.10
N ASN A 24 0.96 12.70 21.31
CA ASN A 24 0.97 14.14 21.55
C ASN A 24 2.10 14.50 22.53
N GLY A 25 2.87 15.52 22.22
CA GLY A 25 3.95 16.00 23.08
C GLY A 25 4.64 17.25 22.53
N PRO A 26 5.39 17.98 23.37
CA PRO A 26 6.08 19.21 22.97
C PRO A 26 7.24 18.96 22.00
N HIS A 27 7.68 17.71 21.84
CA HIS A 27 8.79 17.30 20.96
C HIS A 27 8.35 16.46 19.77
N GLU A 28 7.04 16.24 19.62
CA GLU A 28 6.52 15.41 18.53
C GLU A 28 6.43 16.22 17.23
N ASN A 29 6.76 15.56 16.12
CA ASN A 29 6.60 16.18 14.80
C ASN A 29 5.13 16.18 14.38
N HIS A 30 4.71 17.23 13.67
CA HIS A 30 3.36 17.29 13.11
C HIS A 30 3.26 16.42 11.86
N LEU A 31 2.91 15.14 12.05
CA LEU A 31 2.79 14.15 11.00
C LEU A 31 1.52 13.32 11.17
N SER A 32 0.85 13.01 10.06
CA SER A 32 -0.25 12.05 10.02
C SER A 32 0.05 11.00 8.96
N VAL A 33 0.03 9.73 9.36
CA VAL A 33 0.25 8.59 8.47
C VAL A 33 -0.99 7.72 8.49
N ILE A 34 -1.43 7.29 7.30
CA ILE A 34 -2.55 6.37 7.14
C ILE A 34 -1.97 5.07 6.57
N ASN A 35 -2.17 3.97 7.28
CA ASN A 35 -1.88 2.64 6.76
C ASN A 35 -3.15 2.07 6.13
N VAL A 36 -3.11 1.82 4.82
CA VAL A 36 -4.22 1.22 4.07
C VAL A 36 -3.96 -0.28 3.81
N PRO A 37 -5.00 -1.13 3.73
CA PRO A 37 -4.81 -2.54 3.43
C PRO A 37 -4.17 -2.75 2.05
N ARG A 38 -3.42 -3.84 1.89
CA ARG A 38 -2.89 -4.25 0.58
C ARG A 38 -4.04 -4.72 -0.31
N ILE A 39 -4.12 -4.19 -1.53
CA ILE A 39 -5.04 -4.67 -2.55
C ILE A 39 -4.67 -6.12 -2.94
N PHE A 40 -5.65 -7.00 -3.00
CA PHE A 40 -5.50 -8.37 -3.51
C PHE A 40 -6.55 -8.68 -4.58
N LYS A 41 -6.18 -9.54 -5.54
CA LYS A 41 -7.02 -9.89 -6.69
C LYS A 41 -7.65 -11.29 -6.60
N THR A 42 -7.20 -12.10 -5.65
CA THR A 42 -7.59 -13.51 -5.52
C THR A 42 -8.35 -13.74 -4.24
N THR A 43 -9.45 -14.48 -4.33
CA THR A 43 -10.19 -14.97 -3.17
C THR A 43 -9.51 -16.22 -2.62
N THR A 44 -9.34 -16.28 -1.30
CA THR A 44 -8.92 -17.48 -0.59
C THR A 44 -10.19 -18.18 -0.08
N PRO A 45 -10.49 -19.41 -0.53
CA PRO A 45 -11.68 -20.13 -0.11
C PRO A 45 -11.79 -20.18 1.43
N GLY A 46 -12.93 -19.78 1.98
CA GLY A 46 -13.19 -19.75 3.43
C GLY A 46 -12.59 -18.57 4.19
N LEU A 47 -11.78 -17.71 3.56
CA LEU A 47 -11.19 -16.52 4.20
C LEU A 47 -11.62 -15.20 3.55
N THR A 48 -11.60 -15.11 2.21
CA THR A 48 -11.90 -13.85 1.50
C THR A 48 -12.89 -14.05 0.36
N SER A 49 -13.84 -13.12 0.26
CA SER A 49 -14.89 -13.10 -0.74
C SER A 49 -14.63 -12.05 -1.82
N LYS A 50 -15.38 -12.09 -2.93
CA LYS A 50 -15.33 -11.04 -3.96
C LYS A 50 -15.79 -9.68 -3.42
N SER A 51 -16.73 -9.66 -2.48
CA SER A 51 -17.16 -8.45 -1.77
C SER A 51 -16.02 -7.84 -0.94
N ASP A 52 -15.18 -8.65 -0.31
CA ASP A 52 -14.02 -8.16 0.45
C ASP A 52 -12.99 -7.47 -0.44
N ILE A 53 -12.74 -8.04 -1.63
CA ILE A 53 -11.87 -7.42 -2.65
C ILE A 53 -12.40 -6.03 -3.02
N ALA A 54 -13.70 -5.94 -3.29
CA ALA A 54 -14.34 -4.67 -3.67
C ALA A 54 -14.28 -3.65 -2.52
N LEU A 55 -14.58 -4.08 -1.28
CA LEU A 55 -14.54 -3.24 -0.08
C LEU A 55 -13.15 -2.64 0.13
N ILE A 56 -12.10 -3.46 0.04
CA ILE A 56 -10.73 -3.00 0.23
C ILE A 56 -10.29 -2.07 -0.90
N ARG A 57 -10.63 -2.43 -2.14
CA ARG A 57 -10.30 -1.59 -3.29
C ARG A 57 -10.94 -0.21 -3.15
N ASP A 58 -12.22 -0.14 -2.77
CA ASP A 58 -12.91 1.14 -2.54
C ASP A 58 -12.28 1.93 -1.39
N MET A 59 -11.99 1.27 -0.26
CA MET A 59 -11.32 1.88 0.89
C MET A 59 -9.98 2.51 0.51
N VAL A 60 -9.12 1.77 -0.20
CA VAL A 60 -7.80 2.26 -0.64
C VAL A 60 -7.96 3.44 -1.61
N LEU A 61 -8.85 3.32 -2.60
CA LEU A 61 -9.09 4.38 -3.58
C LEU A 61 -9.63 5.66 -2.94
N ASN A 62 -10.49 5.55 -1.92
CA ASN A 62 -11.01 6.72 -1.21
C ASN A 62 -9.91 7.52 -0.52
N TYR A 63 -8.90 6.85 0.06
CA TYR A 63 -7.72 7.53 0.61
C TYR A 63 -6.80 8.11 -0.49
N MET A 64 -6.54 7.34 -1.56
CA MET A 64 -5.63 7.79 -2.63
C MET A 64 -6.19 8.97 -3.45
N ARG A 65 -7.51 9.07 -3.61
CA ARG A 65 -8.18 10.16 -4.33
C ARG A 65 -8.12 11.51 -3.60
N ASN A 66 -7.83 11.53 -2.30
CA ASN A 66 -7.74 12.79 -1.55
C ASN A 66 -6.53 13.61 -2.03
N PRO A 67 -6.73 14.81 -2.61
CA PRO A 67 -5.63 15.61 -3.16
C PRO A 67 -4.66 16.14 -2.09
N ARG A 68 -5.05 16.13 -0.80
CA ARG A 68 -4.17 16.51 0.32
C ARG A 68 -3.25 15.37 0.77
N SER A 69 -3.47 14.15 0.29
CA SER A 69 -2.69 12.98 0.67
C SER A 69 -1.54 12.77 -0.29
N ILE A 70 -0.34 12.61 0.27
CA ILE A 70 0.86 12.17 -0.45
C ILE A 70 0.86 10.63 -0.44
N MET A 71 0.97 10.02 -1.62
CA MET A 71 1.01 8.58 -1.80
C MET A 71 2.44 8.07 -1.64
N LEU A 72 2.64 7.16 -0.69
CA LEU A 72 3.91 6.49 -0.45
C LEU A 72 3.86 5.10 -1.10
N ALA A 73 4.37 4.98 -2.32
CA ALA A 73 4.37 3.74 -3.07
C ALA A 73 5.58 2.88 -2.69
N VAL A 74 5.37 1.99 -1.72
CA VAL A 74 6.41 1.12 -1.16
C VAL A 74 6.55 -0.17 -1.98
N VAL A 75 7.72 -0.37 -2.59
CA VAL A 75 8.01 -1.53 -3.45
C VAL A 75 9.29 -2.22 -2.98
N PRO A 76 9.32 -3.55 -2.85
CA PRO A 76 10.57 -4.25 -2.58
C PRO A 76 11.48 -4.25 -3.81
N ALA A 77 12.78 -4.04 -3.60
CA ALA A 77 13.77 -3.84 -4.64
C ALA A 77 14.05 -5.10 -5.46
N ASN A 78 13.72 -6.29 -4.94
CA ASN A 78 13.87 -7.56 -5.64
C ASN A 78 12.70 -7.88 -6.60
N MET A 79 11.68 -7.02 -6.68
CA MET A 79 10.53 -7.21 -7.56
C MET A 79 10.47 -6.12 -8.63
N ASP A 80 9.90 -6.46 -9.78
CA ASP A 80 9.68 -5.48 -10.84
C ASP A 80 8.55 -4.50 -10.45
N ILE A 81 8.89 -3.21 -10.37
CA ILE A 81 7.98 -2.12 -10.02
C ILE A 81 6.83 -2.02 -11.02
N ALA A 82 7.07 -2.33 -12.28
CA ALA A 82 6.05 -2.26 -13.33
C ALA A 82 4.88 -3.24 -13.09
N THR A 83 5.11 -4.29 -12.30
CA THR A 83 4.08 -5.31 -12.01
C THR A 83 3.16 -4.94 -10.84
N GLN A 84 3.44 -3.83 -10.15
CA GLN A 84 2.71 -3.46 -8.94
C GLN A 84 1.48 -2.64 -9.27
N GLU A 85 0.30 -3.23 -9.05
CA GLU A 85 -1.00 -2.57 -9.25
C GLU A 85 -1.11 -1.21 -8.56
N ILE A 86 -0.51 -1.05 -7.38
CA ILE A 86 -0.55 0.23 -6.65
C ILE A 86 0.17 1.36 -7.42
N ILE A 87 1.20 1.03 -8.21
CA ILE A 87 1.95 1.99 -9.02
C ILE A 87 1.12 2.43 -10.23
N GLU A 88 0.37 1.51 -10.83
CA GLU A 88 -0.57 1.82 -11.92
C GLU A 88 -1.67 2.75 -11.42
N ILE A 89 -2.32 2.40 -10.30
CA ILE A 89 -3.35 3.24 -9.67
C ILE A 89 -2.79 4.61 -9.28
N ALA A 90 -1.58 4.66 -8.71
CA ALA A 90 -0.94 5.93 -8.37
C ALA A 90 -0.70 6.80 -9.61
N ARG A 91 -0.26 6.22 -10.72
CA ARG A 91 -0.05 6.94 -12.00
C ARG A 91 -1.36 7.44 -12.60
N GLU A 92 -2.46 6.70 -12.46
CA GLU A 92 -3.79 7.16 -12.89
C GLU A 92 -4.31 8.33 -12.05
N LEU A 93 -4.04 8.32 -10.74
CA LEU A 93 -4.53 9.34 -9.79
C LEU A 93 -3.59 10.54 -9.60
N ASP A 94 -2.34 10.43 -10.05
CA ASP A 94 -1.32 11.49 -10.03
C ASP A 94 -0.39 11.34 -11.25
N PRO A 95 -0.88 11.65 -12.48
CA PRO A 95 -0.13 11.47 -13.72
C PRO A 95 1.18 12.27 -13.76
N ASP A 96 1.19 13.44 -13.12
CA ASP A 96 2.33 14.35 -13.04
C ASP A 96 3.32 13.97 -11.92
N GLY A 97 2.98 12.97 -11.08
CA GLY A 97 3.84 12.50 -9.98
C GLY A 97 4.07 13.53 -8.87
N THR A 98 3.21 14.55 -8.76
CA THR A 98 3.38 15.70 -7.83
C THR A 98 3.18 15.33 -6.37
N ARG A 99 2.46 14.25 -6.09
CA ARG A 99 2.12 13.78 -4.75
C ARG A 99 2.38 12.29 -4.57
N THR A 100 3.29 11.71 -5.36
CA THR A 100 3.66 10.30 -5.29
C THR A 100 5.15 10.15 -5.00
N LEU A 101 5.48 9.56 -3.85
CA LEU A 101 6.83 9.19 -3.48
C LEU A 101 7.01 7.68 -3.61
N ARG A 102 7.96 7.25 -4.42
CA ARG A 102 8.34 5.84 -4.54
C ARG A 102 9.39 5.50 -3.49
N ILE A 103 9.13 4.45 -2.71
CA ILE A 103 10.04 3.96 -1.67
C ILE A 103 10.47 2.55 -2.06
N LEU A 104 11.77 2.34 -2.21
CA LEU A 104 12.32 1.00 -2.38
C LEU A 104 12.72 0.41 -1.03
N THR A 105 12.32 -0.85 -0.82
CA THR A 105 12.56 -1.59 0.42
C THR A 105 13.25 -2.92 0.12
N LYS A 106 13.73 -3.62 1.15
CA LYS A 106 14.38 -4.93 1.00
C LYS A 106 15.54 -4.97 -0.02
N PRO A 107 16.49 -4.01 0.02
CA PRO A 107 17.64 -3.99 -0.89
C PRO A 107 18.57 -5.20 -0.69
N ASP A 108 18.48 -5.87 0.46
CA ASP A 108 19.20 -7.08 0.82
C ASP A 108 18.81 -8.30 -0.03
N LEU A 109 17.57 -8.34 -0.54
CA LEU A 109 17.05 -9.45 -1.36
C LEU A 109 17.40 -9.34 -2.85
N VAL A 110 18.16 -8.33 -3.21
CA VAL A 110 18.53 -8.04 -4.60
C VAL A 110 19.60 -9.02 -5.07
N GLU A 111 19.31 -9.74 -6.15
CA GLU A 111 20.30 -10.58 -6.82
C GLU A 111 21.46 -9.76 -7.35
N LYS A 112 22.68 -10.31 -7.29
CA LYS A 112 23.90 -9.57 -7.67
C LYS A 112 23.84 -8.99 -9.09
N GLY A 113 23.17 -9.66 -10.04
CA GLY A 113 23.02 -9.19 -11.42
C GLY A 113 21.95 -8.11 -11.62
N ALA A 114 21.11 -7.82 -10.63
CA ALA A 114 20.03 -6.84 -10.72
C ALA A 114 20.31 -5.52 -9.98
N LYS A 115 21.48 -5.40 -9.35
CA LYS A 115 21.86 -4.22 -8.55
C LYS A 115 21.93 -2.95 -9.37
N ASP A 116 22.58 -3.00 -10.53
CA ASP A 116 22.79 -1.84 -11.39
C ASP A 116 21.44 -1.28 -11.87
N LYS A 117 20.50 -2.16 -12.24
CA LYS A 117 19.13 -1.78 -12.61
C LYS A 117 18.39 -1.02 -11.50
N ILE A 118 18.62 -1.37 -10.24
CA ILE A 118 17.98 -0.70 -9.10
C ILE A 118 18.63 0.65 -8.84
N ILE A 119 19.94 0.76 -9.04
CA ILE A 119 20.66 2.04 -8.92
C ILE A 119 20.16 3.00 -10.00
N GLU A 120 20.09 2.57 -11.27
CA GLU A 120 19.57 3.37 -12.38
C GLU A 120 18.17 3.89 -12.09
N LEU A 121 17.30 3.02 -11.61
CA LEU A 121 15.94 3.35 -11.22
C LEU A 121 15.86 4.40 -10.09
N VAL A 122 16.73 4.31 -9.06
CA VAL A 122 16.78 5.30 -7.97
C VAL A 122 17.29 6.64 -8.49
N GLU A 123 18.23 6.62 -9.42
CA GLU A 123 18.76 7.82 -10.07
C GLU A 123 17.78 8.44 -11.08
N GLY A 124 16.66 7.77 -11.38
CA GLY A 124 15.68 8.23 -12.35
C GLY A 124 16.18 8.15 -13.79
N LYS A 125 17.14 7.26 -14.06
CA LYS A 125 17.73 7.01 -15.38
C LYS A 125 17.02 5.88 -16.13
#